data_AF-A0A7W0QE55-F1
#
_entry.id   AF-A0A7W0QE55-F1
#
_cell.length_a   1.000
_cell.length_b   1.000
_cell.length_c   1.000
_cell.angle_alpha   90.00
_cell.angle_beta   90.00
_cell.angle_gamma   90.00
#
_symmetry.space_group_name_H-M   'P 1'
#
loop_
_entity.id
_entity.type
_entity.pdbx_description
1 polymer ?
#
loop_
_entity_poly.entity_id
_entity_poly.type
_entity_poly.pdbx_seq_one_letter_code
_entity_poly.pdbx_strand_id
1 'polypeptide(L)'
;RDERETSGRSELRDPGTGTAAKLADAYQQLARGARQSRNLVDDREVFAIDHLEVLGSYARRLAADHIAAAAEALARTLPRRLPANREQRGARDTQLADDNTYPAGGFSAITPGGSSANIENLVSSELVFMEDIGPGGDIVDLFTLRYVESELLFYTRDDSVFRRHHHLITITLDPDLDDARVKDPDVPWQRLVLGLGMLVAAIRWLTEQLGDQALSIRLAFPPRLLVQERELVGLLLEGEVLAGIVEIVEETADAAVAHAAATTTAISDLLVVSMGPVPELPKRQRALHLCLGSPAPAAYELAPRRGVTPEAGPDPWIEWGEVTEDLLRWLV
;
A
#
# COMPACT_ATOMS: atom_id res chain seq x y z
N ARG A 1 30.20 25.30 -32.47
CA ARG A 1 29.79 24.22 -31.53
C ARG A 1 28.27 24.20 -31.47
N ASP A 2 27.66 25.37 -31.26
CA ASP A 2 26.20 25.59 -31.24
C ASP A 2 25.46 25.19 -32.51
N GLU A 3 26.04 25.41 -33.71
CA GLU A 3 25.42 24.98 -34.99
C GLU A 3 25.36 23.46 -35.16
N ARG A 4 26.36 22.73 -34.65
CA ARG A 4 26.36 21.26 -34.69
C ARG A 4 25.38 20.67 -33.69
N GLU A 5 25.27 21.27 -32.50
CA GLU A 5 24.26 20.87 -31.51
C GLU A 5 22.82 21.14 -31.98
N THR A 6 22.58 22.28 -32.62
CA THR A 6 21.26 22.61 -33.17
C THR A 6 20.90 21.72 -34.35
N SER A 7 21.85 21.43 -35.26
CA SER A 7 21.67 20.47 -36.34
C SER A 7 21.34 19.07 -35.81
N GLY A 8 22.12 18.56 -34.85
CA GLY A 8 21.88 17.23 -34.26
C GLY A 8 20.55 17.14 -33.50
N ARG A 9 20.13 18.20 -32.80
CA ARG A 9 18.80 18.26 -32.15
C ARG A 9 17.66 18.25 -33.17
N SER A 10 17.85 18.86 -34.34
CA SER A 10 16.84 18.85 -35.40
C SER A 10 16.67 17.46 -36.01
N GLU A 11 17.78 16.75 -36.26
CA GLU A 11 17.75 15.36 -36.77
C GLU A 11 17.12 14.38 -35.78
N LEU A 12 17.34 14.56 -34.48
CA LEU A 12 16.73 13.74 -33.43
C LEU A 12 15.21 13.96 -33.31
N ARG A 13 14.71 15.13 -33.68
CA ARG A 13 13.28 15.46 -33.62
C ARG A 13 12.51 15.10 -34.88
N ASP A 14 13.20 14.89 -36.00
CA ASP A 14 12.56 14.55 -37.26
C ASP A 14 12.29 13.03 -37.35
N PRO A 15 11.02 12.59 -37.27
CA PRO A 15 10.66 11.17 -37.29
C PRO A 15 11.03 10.49 -38.61
N GLY A 16 11.30 11.24 -39.69
CA GLY A 16 11.65 10.70 -41.00
C GLY A 16 13.08 10.16 -41.14
N THR A 17 13.99 10.51 -40.23
CA THR A 17 15.42 10.13 -40.36
C THR A 17 15.76 8.77 -39.75
N GLY A 18 14.91 8.24 -38.87
CA GLY A 18 15.15 6.99 -38.14
C GLY A 18 16.32 7.04 -37.14
N THR A 19 16.95 8.21 -36.97
CA THR A 19 18.12 8.41 -36.09
C THR A 19 17.74 8.20 -34.62
N ALA A 20 16.57 8.68 -34.20
CA ALA A 20 16.05 8.46 -32.85
C ALA A 20 15.84 6.96 -32.55
N ALA A 21 15.31 6.20 -33.50
CA ALA A 21 15.10 4.75 -33.35
C ALA A 21 16.44 3.99 -33.26
N LYS A 22 17.43 4.36 -34.08
CA LYS A 22 18.79 3.79 -33.99
C LYS A 22 19.46 4.13 -32.66
N LEU A 23 19.26 5.34 -32.15
CA LEU A 23 19.80 5.76 -30.86
C LEU A 23 19.15 4.96 -29.72
N ALA A 24 17.82 4.79 -29.76
CA ALA A 24 17.10 3.98 -28.78
C ALA A 24 17.57 2.52 -28.78
N ASP A 25 17.73 1.91 -29.95
CA ASP A 25 18.26 0.54 -30.09
C ASP A 25 19.70 0.44 -29.58
N ALA A 26 20.56 1.42 -29.89
CA ALA A 26 21.92 1.50 -29.35
C ALA A 26 21.93 1.62 -27.83
N TYR A 27 21.03 2.42 -27.23
CA TYR A 27 20.90 2.53 -25.78
C TYR A 27 20.41 1.22 -25.14
N GLN A 28 19.45 0.52 -25.75
CA GLN A 28 19.00 -0.78 -25.27
C GLN A 28 20.11 -1.84 -25.36
N GLN A 29 20.91 -1.82 -26.43
CA GLN A 29 22.08 -2.70 -26.56
C GLN A 29 23.14 -2.38 -25.52
N LEU A 30 23.38 -1.10 -25.23
CA LEU A 30 24.29 -0.66 -24.19
C LEU A 30 23.80 -1.10 -22.80
N ALA A 31 22.51 -0.93 -22.49
CA ALA A 31 21.90 -1.39 -21.25
C ALA A 31 22.05 -2.91 -21.05
N ARG A 32 21.77 -3.69 -22.11
CA ARG A 32 21.98 -5.15 -22.09
C ARG A 32 23.45 -5.53 -21.90
N GLY A 33 24.37 -4.86 -22.60
CA GLY A 33 25.81 -5.08 -22.48
C GLY A 33 26.35 -4.71 -21.09
N ALA A 34 25.85 -3.64 -20.50
CA ALA A 34 26.17 -3.23 -19.13
C ALA A 34 25.69 -4.25 -18.10
N ARG A 35 24.44 -4.76 -18.22
CA ARG A 35 23.91 -5.85 -17.38
C ARG A 35 24.74 -7.13 -17.45
N GLN A 36 25.36 -7.42 -18.60
CA GLN A 36 26.24 -8.58 -18.79
C GLN A 36 27.68 -8.33 -18.30
N SER A 37 28.03 -7.08 -18.02
CA SER A 37 29.37 -6.63 -17.63
C SER A 37 29.40 -6.06 -16.21
N ARG A 38 28.70 -6.69 -15.25
CA ARG A 38 28.59 -6.26 -13.84
C ARG A 38 29.92 -6.03 -13.11
N ASN A 39 31.04 -6.52 -13.65
CA ASN A 39 32.37 -6.28 -13.10
C ASN A 39 32.97 -4.92 -13.53
N LEU A 40 32.39 -4.24 -14.52
CA LEU A 40 32.86 -2.98 -15.09
C LEU A 40 31.90 -1.81 -14.87
N VAL A 41 30.61 -2.10 -14.67
CA VAL A 41 29.53 -1.12 -14.51
C VAL A 41 28.77 -1.49 -13.24
N ASP A 42 28.61 -0.51 -12.34
CA ASP A 42 27.88 -0.72 -11.08
C ASP A 42 26.36 -0.88 -11.33
N ASP A 43 25.66 -1.58 -10.46
CA ASP A 43 24.21 -1.81 -10.59
C ASP A 43 23.44 -0.46 -10.63
N ARG A 44 23.97 0.56 -9.95
CA ARG A 44 23.44 1.93 -9.99
C ARG A 44 23.53 2.57 -11.38
N GLU A 45 24.63 2.33 -12.09
CA GLU A 45 24.85 2.86 -13.43
C GLU A 45 23.95 2.12 -14.44
N VAL A 46 23.79 0.81 -14.27
CA VAL A 46 22.83 0.02 -15.04
C VAL A 46 21.41 0.56 -14.84
N PHE A 47 20.99 0.77 -13.60
CA PHE A 47 19.68 1.34 -13.27
C PHE A 47 19.48 2.74 -13.89
N ALA A 48 20.49 3.60 -13.81
CA ALA A 48 20.44 4.91 -14.43
C ALA A 48 20.30 4.85 -15.97
N ILE A 49 20.94 3.87 -16.62
CA ILE A 49 20.83 3.65 -18.07
C ILE A 49 19.43 3.13 -18.43
N ASP A 50 18.87 2.24 -17.62
CA ASP A 50 17.54 1.68 -17.83
C ASP A 50 16.43 2.74 -17.71
N HIS A 51 16.61 3.76 -16.87
CA HIS A 51 15.63 4.81 -16.59
C HIS A 51 16.10 6.21 -17.01
N LEU A 52 16.81 6.32 -18.15
CA LEU A 52 17.38 7.58 -18.64
C LEU A 52 16.38 8.73 -18.80
N GLU A 53 15.11 8.44 -19.11
CA GLU A 53 14.07 9.46 -19.24
C GLU A 53 13.86 10.24 -17.93
N VAL A 54 13.90 9.53 -16.80
CA VAL A 54 13.79 10.13 -15.47
C VAL A 54 15.16 10.56 -14.96
N LEU A 55 16.18 9.71 -15.09
CA LEU A 55 17.52 9.86 -14.50
C LEU A 55 18.55 10.51 -15.43
N GLY A 56 18.11 11.24 -16.46
CA GLY A 56 18.99 11.80 -17.50
C GLY A 56 20.00 12.85 -17.01
N SER A 57 19.87 13.39 -15.79
CA SER A 57 20.80 14.36 -15.22
C SER A 57 21.53 13.80 -13.99
N TYR A 58 22.74 14.32 -13.73
CA TYR A 58 23.50 13.94 -12.52
C TYR A 58 22.74 14.30 -11.23
N ALA A 59 22.12 15.47 -11.19
CA ALA A 59 21.34 15.91 -10.03
C ALA A 59 20.16 14.97 -9.73
N ARG A 60 19.45 14.49 -10.76
CA ARG A 60 18.34 13.54 -10.58
C ARG A 60 18.82 12.17 -10.10
N ARG A 61 19.95 11.68 -10.61
CA ARG A 61 20.59 10.45 -10.12
C ARG A 61 20.98 10.56 -8.65
N LEU A 62 21.66 11.65 -8.30
CA LEU A 62 22.04 11.91 -6.91
C LEU A 62 20.82 12.03 -5.98
N ALA A 63 19.74 12.67 -6.45
CA ALA A 63 18.50 12.78 -5.68
C ALA A 63 17.83 11.40 -5.48
N ALA A 64 17.73 10.57 -6.52
CA ALA A 64 17.25 9.19 -6.41
C ALA A 64 18.08 8.39 -5.40
N ASP A 65 19.41 8.45 -5.52
CA ASP A 65 20.34 7.78 -4.62
C ASP A 65 20.15 8.23 -3.17
N HIS A 66 19.98 9.54 -2.94
CA HIS A 66 19.76 10.06 -1.59
C HIS A 66 18.40 9.63 -1.01
N ILE A 67 17.32 9.63 -1.80
CA ILE A 67 16.00 9.16 -1.34
C ILE A 67 16.07 7.66 -1.02
N ALA A 68 16.68 6.86 -1.89
CA ALA A 68 16.85 5.43 -1.68
C ALA A 68 17.72 5.13 -0.44
N ALA A 69 18.83 5.84 -0.27
CA ALA A 69 19.71 5.69 0.89
C ALA A 69 19.03 6.12 2.20
N ALA A 70 18.26 7.20 2.18
CA ALA A 70 17.44 7.63 3.32
C ALA A 70 16.39 6.58 3.68
N ALA A 71 15.68 6.05 2.68
CA ALA A 71 14.69 4.99 2.88
C ALA A 71 15.33 3.73 3.49
N GLU A 72 16.49 3.29 2.99
CA GLU A 72 17.20 2.12 3.54
C GLU A 72 17.72 2.38 4.97
N ALA A 73 18.22 3.59 5.23
CA ALA A 73 18.69 3.96 6.56
C ALA A 73 17.56 3.99 7.59
N LEU A 74 16.38 4.51 7.23
CA LEU A 74 15.17 4.48 8.07
C LEU A 74 14.62 3.06 8.20
N ALA A 75 14.57 2.28 7.12
CA ALA A 75 14.10 0.89 7.18
C ALA A 75 14.92 0.02 8.15
N ARG A 76 16.21 0.33 8.34
CA ARG A 76 17.07 -0.35 9.32
C ARG A 76 16.73 -0.02 10.79
N THR A 77 16.11 1.13 11.07
CA THR A 77 15.68 1.48 12.43
C THR A 77 14.35 0.85 12.78
N LEU A 78 13.58 0.39 11.79
CA LEU A 78 12.26 -0.18 11.99
C LEU A 78 12.30 -1.62 12.53
N PRO A 79 11.31 -1.99 13.38
CA PRO A 79 11.15 -3.37 13.80
C PRO A 79 10.73 -4.26 12.62
N ARG A 80 11.26 -5.49 12.59
CA ARG A 80 10.91 -6.50 11.55
C ARG A 80 9.43 -6.84 11.49
N ARG A 81 8.74 -6.75 12.62
CA ARG A 81 7.29 -6.95 12.75
C ARG A 81 6.79 -6.03 13.86
N LEU A 82 5.75 -5.27 13.57
CA LEU A 82 5.02 -4.56 14.62
C LEU A 82 3.99 -5.49 15.25
N PRO A 83 3.80 -5.47 16.58
CA PRO A 83 2.69 -6.17 17.20
C PRO A 83 1.40 -5.62 16.61
N ALA A 84 0.62 -6.48 15.96
CA ALA A 84 -0.66 -6.08 15.37
C ALA A 84 -1.53 -5.45 16.46
N ASN A 85 -1.85 -4.17 16.32
CA ASN A 85 -2.77 -3.49 17.22
C ASN A 85 -4.19 -3.96 16.85
N ARG A 86 -4.54 -5.16 17.31
CA ARG A 86 -5.84 -5.82 17.07
C ARG A 86 -6.97 -5.16 17.86
N GLU A 87 -7.08 -3.84 17.83
CA GLU A 87 -8.41 -3.27 17.93
C GLU A 87 -9.17 -3.75 16.69
N GLN A 88 -10.36 -4.33 16.88
CA GLN A 88 -11.21 -4.85 15.81
C GLN A 88 -11.61 -3.70 14.87
N ARG A 89 -10.71 -3.28 13.98
CA ARG A 89 -10.93 -2.20 13.03
C ARG A 89 -11.74 -2.76 11.87
N GLY A 90 -13.00 -2.32 11.79
CA GLY A 90 -13.80 -2.35 10.57
C GLY A 90 -13.86 -3.69 9.84
N ALA A 91 -14.08 -4.80 10.56
CA ALA A 91 -14.53 -6.03 9.91
C ALA A 91 -15.91 -5.75 9.32
N ARG A 92 -15.97 -5.51 8.01
CA ARG A 92 -17.23 -5.54 7.27
C ARG A 92 -17.32 -6.86 6.55
N ASP A 93 -18.44 -7.52 6.78
CA ASP A 93 -18.76 -8.80 6.22
C ASP A 93 -19.01 -8.61 4.71
N THR A 94 -18.04 -9.02 3.88
CA THR A 94 -18.22 -9.08 2.43
C THR A 94 -18.79 -10.44 2.06
N GLN A 95 -20.05 -10.48 1.63
CA GLN A 95 -20.61 -11.66 0.99
C GLN A 95 -19.97 -11.82 -0.39
N LEU A 96 -19.17 -12.86 -0.58
CA LEU A 96 -18.67 -13.23 -1.90
C LEU A 96 -19.86 -13.85 -2.66
N ALA A 97 -20.25 -13.24 -3.78
CA ALA A 97 -21.45 -13.63 -4.52
C ALA A 97 -21.33 -14.96 -5.28
N ASP A 98 -20.17 -15.62 -5.23
CA ASP A 98 -19.84 -16.72 -6.13
C ASP A 98 -19.00 -17.79 -5.42
N ASP A 99 -19.65 -18.61 -4.60
CA ASP A 99 -19.16 -19.97 -4.30
C ASP A 99 -20.32 -20.91 -3.91
N ASN A 100 -21.31 -20.99 -4.79
CA ASN A 100 -22.57 -21.72 -4.56
C ASN A 100 -22.50 -23.21 -4.95
N THR A 101 -21.38 -23.90 -4.73
CA THR A 101 -21.29 -25.35 -5.07
C THR A 101 -20.96 -26.26 -3.90
N TYR A 102 -20.32 -25.77 -2.82
CA TYR A 102 -19.98 -26.63 -1.67
C TYR A 102 -20.01 -25.88 -0.32
N PRO A 103 -20.46 -26.52 0.78
CA PRO A 103 -20.42 -25.93 2.10
C PRO A 103 -18.97 -25.78 2.58
N ALA A 104 -18.51 -24.54 2.73
CA ALA A 104 -17.19 -24.20 3.27
C ALA A 104 -17.28 -24.01 4.79
N GLY A 105 -17.19 -25.11 5.55
CA GLY A 105 -17.15 -25.09 7.02
C GLY A 105 -16.52 -26.37 7.58
N GLY A 106 -15.66 -26.24 8.58
CA GLY A 106 -15.12 -27.39 9.33
C GLY A 106 -16.17 -27.99 10.29
N PHE A 107 -15.78 -28.95 11.14
CA PHE A 107 -16.70 -29.58 12.12
C PHE A 107 -17.42 -28.59 13.07
N SER A 108 -16.90 -27.37 13.20
CA SER A 108 -17.52 -26.28 13.98
C SER A 108 -18.76 -25.67 13.31
N ALA A 109 -18.94 -25.87 12.01
CA ALA A 109 -20.06 -25.36 11.22
C ALA A 109 -21.21 -26.39 11.10
N ILE A 110 -21.22 -27.40 11.97
CA ILE A 110 -22.26 -28.44 12.01
C ILE A 110 -23.08 -28.22 13.28
N THR A 111 -24.38 -28.03 13.11
CA THR A 111 -25.31 -27.84 14.24
C THR A 111 -26.47 -28.83 14.12
N PRO A 112 -26.93 -29.44 15.23
CA PRO A 112 -28.18 -30.19 15.23
C PRO A 112 -29.34 -29.24 14.87
N GLY A 113 -30.08 -29.57 13.82
CA GLY A 113 -31.16 -28.72 13.32
C GLY A 113 -32.51 -29.07 13.94
N GLY A 114 -33.30 -28.04 14.24
CA GLY A 114 -34.73 -28.17 14.55
C GLY A 114 -35.63 -27.89 13.34
N SER A 115 -36.94 -27.77 13.59
CA SER A 115 -38.02 -27.55 12.58
C SER A 115 -37.85 -26.37 11.61
N SER A 116 -36.84 -25.52 11.77
CA SER A 116 -36.49 -24.40 10.88
C SER A 116 -35.29 -24.65 9.97
N ALA A 117 -34.68 -25.84 10.00
CA ALA A 117 -33.52 -26.18 9.18
C ALA A 117 -33.94 -26.58 7.75
N ASN A 118 -33.34 -25.93 6.74
CA ASN A 118 -33.58 -26.26 5.33
C ASN A 118 -32.89 -27.58 4.95
N ILE A 119 -33.64 -28.48 4.28
CA ILE A 119 -33.15 -29.80 3.84
C ILE A 119 -31.96 -29.71 2.88
N GLU A 120 -31.82 -28.60 2.17
CA GLU A 120 -30.71 -28.30 1.26
C GLU A 120 -29.34 -28.26 1.97
N ASN A 121 -29.32 -28.04 3.29
CA ASN A 121 -28.09 -27.95 4.08
C ASN A 121 -27.80 -29.22 4.89
N LEU A 122 -28.55 -30.31 4.68
CA LEU A 122 -28.37 -31.55 5.42
C LEU A 122 -26.96 -32.13 5.16
N VAL A 123 -26.28 -32.57 6.22
CA VAL A 123 -24.97 -33.23 6.07
C VAL A 123 -25.13 -34.52 5.26
N SER A 124 -24.30 -34.72 4.25
CA SER A 124 -24.45 -35.85 3.31
C SER A 124 -24.36 -37.22 3.98
N SER A 125 -23.64 -37.33 5.10
CA SER A 125 -23.59 -38.57 5.90
C SER A 125 -24.93 -38.92 6.56
N GLU A 126 -25.86 -37.98 6.70
CA GLU A 126 -27.19 -38.24 7.26
C GLU A 126 -28.14 -38.93 6.26
N LEU A 127 -27.86 -38.82 4.96
CA LEU A 127 -28.63 -39.53 3.93
C LEU A 127 -28.47 -41.05 4.01
N VAL A 128 -27.45 -41.55 4.73
CA VAL A 128 -27.27 -43.00 4.95
C VAL A 128 -28.41 -43.61 5.76
N PHE A 129 -29.13 -42.79 6.53
CA PHE A 129 -30.26 -43.23 7.34
C PHE A 129 -31.57 -43.27 6.55
N MET A 130 -31.58 -42.77 5.30
CA MET A 130 -32.72 -42.93 4.40
C MET A 130 -32.73 -44.36 3.89
N GLU A 131 -33.58 -45.18 4.47
CA GLU A 131 -33.76 -46.56 4.03
C GLU A 131 -34.80 -46.63 2.92
N ASP A 132 -34.46 -47.30 1.81
CA ASP A 132 -35.45 -47.71 0.82
C ASP A 132 -36.36 -48.75 1.48
N ILE A 133 -37.66 -48.46 1.53
CA ILE A 133 -38.67 -49.32 2.16
C ILE A 133 -38.55 -50.74 1.58
N GLY A 134 -37.92 -51.64 2.34
CA GLY A 134 -37.81 -53.04 1.98
C GLY A 134 -39.18 -53.72 1.98
N PRO A 135 -39.35 -54.83 1.22
CA PRO A 135 -40.61 -55.56 1.11
C PRO A 135 -40.88 -56.30 2.43
N GLY A 136 -41.39 -55.57 3.42
CA GLY A 136 -41.58 -56.03 4.79
C GLY A 136 -42.20 -54.97 5.72
N GLY A 137 -42.26 -53.70 5.30
CA GLY A 137 -43.20 -52.70 5.82
C GLY A 137 -43.06 -52.27 7.29
N ASP A 138 -42.10 -52.83 8.05
CA ASP A 138 -42.05 -52.67 9.51
C ASP A 138 -40.69 -52.20 10.03
N ILE A 139 -39.91 -51.52 9.18
CA ILE A 139 -38.65 -50.88 9.60
C ILE A 139 -38.94 -49.41 9.83
N VAL A 140 -38.74 -48.96 11.07
CA VAL A 140 -38.85 -47.55 11.45
C VAL A 140 -37.79 -46.78 10.69
N ASP A 141 -38.19 -45.83 9.84
CA ASP A 141 -37.27 -44.96 9.11
C ASP A 141 -36.47 -44.10 10.11
N LEU A 142 -35.21 -44.47 10.28
CA LEU A 142 -34.27 -43.83 11.20
C LEU A 142 -34.02 -42.38 10.82
N PHE A 143 -34.12 -42.05 9.52
CA PHE A 143 -34.03 -40.68 9.07
C PHE A 143 -35.21 -39.84 9.61
N THR A 144 -36.43 -40.33 9.43
CA THR A 144 -37.64 -39.66 9.92
C THR A 144 -37.63 -39.49 11.44
N LEU A 145 -37.18 -40.52 12.18
CA LEU A 145 -37.10 -40.45 13.64
C LEU A 145 -36.13 -39.36 14.11
N ARG A 146 -34.91 -39.33 13.55
CA ARG A 146 -33.90 -38.31 13.88
C ARG A 146 -34.29 -36.92 13.40
N TYR A 147 -35.05 -36.81 12.30
CA TYR A 147 -35.62 -35.54 11.84
C TYR A 147 -36.61 -34.98 12.86
N VAL A 148 -37.55 -35.81 13.35
CA VAL A 148 -38.56 -35.40 14.33
C VAL A 148 -37.93 -35.06 15.68
N GLU A 149 -36.91 -35.80 16.10
CA GLU A 149 -36.18 -35.56 17.35
C GLU A 149 -35.18 -34.40 17.26
N SER A 150 -35.05 -33.75 16.10
CA SER A 150 -34.11 -32.63 15.87
C SER A 150 -32.64 -33.02 16.08
N GLU A 151 -32.30 -34.27 15.75
CA GLU A 151 -30.95 -34.85 15.90
C GLU A 151 -30.16 -34.91 14.58
N LEU A 152 -30.79 -34.52 13.46
CA LEU A 152 -30.09 -34.44 12.19
C LEU A 152 -29.12 -33.26 12.18
N LEU A 153 -27.95 -33.52 11.60
CA LEU A 153 -26.88 -32.54 11.47
C LEU A 153 -27.04 -31.76 10.17
N PHE A 154 -26.97 -30.43 10.28
CA PHE A 154 -27.01 -29.52 9.15
C PHE A 154 -25.73 -28.68 9.12
N TYR A 155 -25.26 -28.37 7.91
CA TYR A 155 -24.26 -27.34 7.70
C TYR A 155 -24.87 -25.97 7.99
N THR A 156 -24.17 -25.13 8.77
CA THR A 156 -24.51 -23.72 8.91
C THR A 156 -24.16 -23.03 7.59
N ARG A 157 -25.19 -22.50 6.89
CA ARG A 157 -25.05 -21.94 5.53
C ARG A 157 -24.19 -20.67 5.48
N ASP A 158 -23.86 -20.05 6.62
CA ASP A 158 -23.43 -18.65 6.67
C ASP A 158 -22.11 -18.37 7.40
N ASP A 159 -21.23 -19.35 7.63
CA ASP A 159 -19.95 -19.07 8.32
C ASP A 159 -18.77 -18.71 7.40
N SER A 160 -18.94 -18.71 6.08
CA SER A 160 -17.89 -18.22 5.16
C SER A 160 -17.99 -16.71 4.93
N VAL A 161 -18.08 -15.93 6.00
CA VAL A 161 -17.82 -14.49 5.88
C VAL A 161 -16.31 -14.31 5.76
N PHE A 162 -15.82 -14.29 4.52
CA PHE A 162 -14.49 -13.78 4.24
C PHE A 162 -14.48 -12.29 4.62
N ARG A 163 -13.89 -11.97 5.76
CA ARG A 163 -13.57 -10.59 6.13
C ARG A 163 -12.29 -10.19 5.40
N ARG A 164 -12.42 -9.62 4.20
CA ARG A 164 -11.29 -8.95 3.58
C ARG A 164 -11.28 -7.50 4.06
N HIS A 165 -10.34 -7.19 4.95
CA HIS A 165 -10.11 -5.80 5.33
C HIS A 165 -9.48 -5.08 4.13
N HIS A 166 -10.24 -4.17 3.53
CA HIS A 166 -9.74 -3.24 2.54
C HIS A 166 -9.19 -2.02 3.27
N HIS A 167 -7.90 -1.76 3.14
CA HIS A 167 -7.23 -0.61 3.74
C HIS A 167 -6.85 0.37 2.65
N LEU A 168 -7.41 1.58 2.72
CA LEU A 168 -7.05 2.69 1.85
C LEU A 168 -6.23 3.70 2.66
N ILE A 169 -4.94 3.81 2.34
CA ILE A 169 -4.06 4.82 2.94
C ILE A 169 -3.89 5.93 1.91
N THR A 170 -4.43 7.11 2.20
CA THR A 170 -4.24 8.30 1.36
C THR A 170 -3.17 9.17 1.96
N ILE A 171 -2.07 9.36 1.24
CA ILE A 171 -0.94 10.20 1.62
C ILE A 171 -0.97 11.43 0.73
N THR A 172 -1.09 12.63 1.30
CA THR A 172 -1.10 13.88 0.55
C THR A 172 0.08 14.77 0.96
N LEU A 173 0.79 15.27 -0.05
CA LEU A 173 1.88 16.23 0.10
C LEU A 173 1.35 17.65 -0.12
N ASP A 174 1.61 18.55 0.82
CA ASP A 174 1.20 19.95 0.73
C ASP A 174 2.16 20.75 -0.19
N PRO A 175 1.66 21.74 -0.96
CA PRO A 175 2.49 22.70 -1.69
C PRO A 175 3.66 23.32 -0.91
N ASP A 176 3.50 23.53 0.41
CA ASP A 176 4.54 24.15 1.25
C ASP A 176 5.82 23.29 1.39
N LEU A 177 5.78 22.02 0.98
CA LEU A 177 6.94 21.14 0.96
C LEU A 177 8.02 21.54 -0.06
N ASP A 178 7.74 22.46 -0.99
CA ASP A 178 8.81 23.04 -1.83
C ASP A 178 9.86 23.76 -0.97
N ASP A 179 9.44 24.36 0.16
CA ASP A 179 10.32 24.98 1.15
C ASP A 179 11.05 23.95 2.03
N ALA A 180 10.67 22.67 1.97
CA ALA A 180 11.37 21.57 2.66
C ALA A 180 12.71 21.21 1.98
N ARG A 181 13.11 21.92 0.92
CA ARG A 181 14.39 21.75 0.22
C ARG A 181 15.59 22.31 0.98
N VAL A 182 15.62 22.06 2.29
CA VAL A 182 16.63 22.56 3.23
C VAL A 182 17.47 21.39 3.73
N LYS A 183 18.79 21.61 3.76
CA LYS A 183 19.77 20.67 4.31
C LYS A 183 20.13 21.13 5.72
N ASP A 184 19.58 20.46 6.72
CA ASP A 184 19.93 20.69 8.11
C ASP A 184 21.31 20.07 8.44
N PRO A 185 22.14 20.72 9.28
CA PRO A 185 23.50 20.23 9.60
C PRO A 185 23.52 18.90 10.34
N ASP A 186 22.52 18.65 11.19
CA ASP A 186 22.51 17.54 12.16
C ASP A 186 21.91 16.25 11.60
N VAL A 187 21.43 16.25 10.35
CA VAL A 187 20.89 15.07 9.67
C VAL A 187 21.66 14.76 8.39
N PRO A 188 21.76 13.49 7.96
CA PRO A 188 22.56 13.08 6.81
C PRO A 188 22.04 13.53 5.45
N TRP A 189 20.74 13.78 5.28
CA TRP A 189 20.13 14.20 4.01
C TRP A 189 19.30 15.48 4.14
N GLN A 190 18.88 16.04 2.99
CA GLN A 190 17.96 17.16 2.93
C GLN A 190 16.58 16.76 3.48
N ARG A 191 15.83 17.69 4.08
CA ARG A 191 14.59 17.38 4.78
C ARG A 191 13.51 16.77 3.90
N LEU A 192 13.27 17.34 2.71
CA LEU A 192 12.35 16.74 1.74
C LEU A 192 12.79 15.32 1.34
N VAL A 193 14.09 15.10 1.16
CA VAL A 193 14.63 13.77 0.82
C VAL A 193 14.39 12.77 1.96
N LEU A 194 14.57 13.19 3.20
CA LEU A 194 14.25 12.38 4.39
C LEU A 194 12.74 12.06 4.45
N GLY A 195 11.88 13.04 4.21
CA GLY A 195 10.43 12.85 4.16
C GLY A 195 10.01 11.84 3.09
N LEU A 196 10.53 11.97 1.86
CA LEU A 196 10.26 11.02 0.78
C LEU A 196 10.86 9.63 1.07
N GLY A 197 12.06 9.58 1.65
CA GLY A 197 12.70 8.34 2.08
C GLY A 197 11.88 7.61 3.14
N MET A 198 11.31 8.34 4.11
CA MET A 198 10.38 7.82 5.12
C MET A 198 9.14 7.23 4.46
N LEU A 199 8.51 7.94 3.51
CA LEU A 199 7.34 7.44 2.80
C LEU A 199 7.66 6.16 2.00
N VAL A 200 8.77 6.13 1.27
CA VAL A 200 9.20 4.94 0.52
C VAL A 200 9.46 3.75 1.46
N ALA A 201 10.15 3.97 2.58
CA ALA A 201 10.40 2.95 3.57
C ALA A 201 9.08 2.42 4.19
N ALA A 202 8.18 3.33 4.55
CA ALA A 202 6.89 2.99 5.14
C ALA A 202 6.01 2.19 4.17
N ILE A 203 5.91 2.61 2.91
CA ILE A 203 5.12 1.94 1.87
C ILE A 203 5.63 0.52 1.63
N ARG A 204 6.96 0.34 1.50
CA ARG A 204 7.57 -0.99 1.33
C ARG A 204 7.30 -1.88 2.53
N TRP A 205 7.48 -1.35 3.73
CA TRP A 205 7.22 -2.08 4.97
C TRP A 205 5.74 -2.49 5.07
N LEU A 206 4.80 -1.57 4.79
CA LEU A 206 3.36 -1.87 4.81
C LEU A 206 2.98 -2.93 3.79
N THR A 207 3.56 -2.87 2.59
CA THR A 207 3.32 -3.86 1.53
C THR A 207 3.81 -5.24 1.95
N GLU A 208 4.97 -5.33 2.62
CA GLU A 208 5.49 -6.59 3.14
C GLU A 208 4.63 -7.15 4.28
N GLN A 209 4.16 -6.30 5.20
CA GLN A 209 3.44 -6.76 6.40
C GLN A 209 1.95 -6.97 6.18
N LEU A 210 1.32 -6.19 5.31
CA LEU A 210 -0.11 -6.24 5.01
C LEU A 210 -0.40 -6.93 3.67
N GLY A 211 0.56 -7.67 3.10
CA GLY A 211 0.44 -8.30 1.78
C GLY A 211 -0.76 -9.26 1.61
N ASP A 212 -1.27 -9.83 2.70
CA ASP A 212 -2.49 -10.66 2.70
C ASP A 212 -3.79 -9.84 2.68
N GLN A 213 -3.73 -8.55 3.00
CA GLN A 213 -4.87 -7.63 2.99
C GLN A 213 -5.04 -6.97 1.62
N ALA A 214 -6.23 -6.46 1.32
CA ALA A 214 -6.42 -5.60 0.16
C ALA A 214 -5.95 -4.17 0.51
N LEU A 215 -4.63 -3.97 0.45
CA LEU A 215 -3.99 -2.68 0.66
C LEU A 215 -4.02 -1.85 -0.63
N SER A 216 -4.48 -0.61 -0.51
CA SER A 216 -4.39 0.40 -1.56
C SER A 216 -3.83 1.68 -0.97
N ILE A 217 -2.79 2.21 -1.58
CA ILE A 217 -2.08 3.41 -1.15
C ILE A 217 -2.21 4.45 -2.27
N ARG A 218 -2.80 5.59 -1.96
CA ARG A 218 -2.87 6.74 -2.88
C ARG A 218 -1.88 7.79 -2.43
N LEU A 219 -0.92 8.13 -3.28
CA LEU A 219 0.10 9.15 -3.00
C LEU A 219 -0.16 10.38 -3.88
N ALA A 220 -0.73 11.43 -3.29
CA ALA A 220 -1.10 12.66 -3.96
C ALA A 220 0.02 13.71 -3.84
N PHE A 221 0.56 14.11 -4.99
CA PHE A 221 1.49 15.23 -5.11
C PHE A 221 0.75 16.51 -5.53
N PRO A 222 1.15 17.68 -5.01
CA PRO A 222 0.52 18.94 -5.37
C PRO A 222 0.73 19.26 -6.85
N PRO A 223 -0.27 19.81 -7.55
CA PRO A 223 -0.18 20.04 -8.98
C PRO A 223 0.92 21.02 -9.33
N ARG A 224 1.71 20.69 -10.37
CA ARG A 224 2.86 21.46 -10.89
C ARG A 224 4.03 21.67 -9.91
N LEU A 225 3.91 21.24 -8.67
CA LEU A 225 4.98 21.28 -7.67
C LEU A 225 5.53 19.88 -7.45
N LEU A 226 6.77 19.78 -6.96
CA LEU A 226 7.42 18.50 -6.65
C LEU A 226 7.42 17.50 -7.83
N VAL A 227 7.41 17.98 -9.07
CA VAL A 227 7.29 17.14 -10.28
C VAL A 227 8.45 16.13 -10.36
N GLN A 228 9.65 16.58 -10.03
CA GLN A 228 10.84 15.72 -10.05
C GLN A 228 10.75 14.66 -8.95
N GLU A 229 10.38 15.07 -7.75
CA GLU A 229 10.21 14.17 -6.60
C GLU A 229 9.14 13.11 -6.87
N ARG A 230 8.04 13.48 -7.52
CA ARG A 230 7.01 12.53 -7.98
C ARG A 230 7.57 11.49 -8.95
N GLU A 231 8.32 11.92 -9.97
CA GLU A 231 8.96 11.02 -10.94
C GLU A 231 9.93 10.06 -10.24
N LEU A 232 10.74 10.56 -9.31
CA LEU A 232 11.73 9.76 -8.57
C LEU A 232 11.06 8.76 -7.62
N VAL A 233 10.02 9.16 -6.89
CA VAL A 233 9.28 8.26 -6.01
C VAL A 233 8.53 7.20 -6.83
N GLY A 234 7.95 7.57 -7.97
CA GLY A 234 7.32 6.62 -8.88
C GLY A 234 8.29 5.59 -9.44
N LEU A 235 9.53 6.01 -9.71
CA LEU A 235 10.60 5.09 -10.09
C LEU A 235 11.02 4.17 -8.94
N LEU A 236 11.15 4.70 -7.72
CA LEU A 236 11.54 3.90 -6.54
C LEU A 236 10.45 2.93 -6.08
N LEU A 237 9.19 3.20 -6.40
CA LEU A 237 8.03 2.37 -6.07
C LEU A 237 7.43 1.68 -7.31
N GLU A 238 8.22 1.52 -8.39
CA GLU A 238 7.73 0.98 -9.65
C GLU A 238 7.09 -0.41 -9.46
N GLY A 239 7.67 -1.26 -8.62
CA GLY A 239 7.13 -2.59 -8.32
C GLY A 239 5.74 -2.53 -7.68
N GLU A 240 5.55 -1.65 -6.69
CA GLU A 240 4.29 -1.46 -5.97
C GLU A 240 3.23 -0.78 -6.84
N VAL A 241 3.63 0.12 -7.74
CA VAL A 241 2.75 0.74 -8.73
C VAL A 241 2.29 -0.29 -9.75
N LEU A 242 3.20 -1.12 -10.28
CA LEU A 242 2.86 -2.20 -11.22
C LEU A 242 1.96 -3.26 -10.58
N ALA A 243 2.13 -3.52 -9.29
CA ALA A 243 1.25 -4.41 -8.52
C ALA A 243 -0.15 -3.82 -8.26
N GLY A 244 -0.37 -2.53 -8.57
CA GLY A 244 -1.64 -1.83 -8.30
C GLY A 244 -1.87 -1.53 -6.82
N ILE A 245 -0.82 -1.61 -5.99
CA ILE A 245 -0.88 -1.31 -4.56
C ILE A 245 -0.75 0.19 -4.34
N VAL A 246 0.13 0.85 -5.10
CA VAL A 246 0.39 2.29 -5.01
C VAL A 246 -0.13 2.99 -6.26
N GLU A 247 -0.93 4.04 -6.07
CA GLU A 247 -1.35 4.95 -7.12
C GLU A 247 -0.77 6.34 -6.85
N ILE A 248 0.06 6.85 -7.76
CA ILE A 248 0.65 8.19 -7.64
C ILE A 248 -0.14 9.15 -8.52
N VAL A 249 -0.69 10.19 -7.89
CA VAL A 249 -1.59 11.14 -8.56
C VAL A 249 -1.17 12.58 -8.35
N GLU A 250 -1.65 13.45 -9.24
CA GLU A 250 -1.43 14.89 -9.16
C GLU A 250 -2.74 15.57 -8.78
N GLU A 251 -2.88 15.91 -7.50
CA GLU A 251 -4.12 16.40 -6.91
C GLU A 251 -3.82 17.38 -5.77
N THR A 252 -4.74 18.29 -5.48
CA THR A 252 -4.62 19.18 -4.31
C THR A 252 -4.92 18.42 -3.02
N ALA A 253 -4.36 18.85 -1.90
CA ALA A 253 -4.62 18.25 -0.59
C ALA A 253 -6.13 18.12 -0.29
N ASP A 254 -6.92 19.16 -0.55
CA ASP A 254 -8.38 19.14 -0.37
C ASP A 254 -9.07 18.04 -1.21
N ALA A 255 -8.57 17.75 -2.41
CA ALA A 255 -9.13 16.74 -3.29
C ALA A 255 -8.78 15.32 -2.79
N ALA A 256 -7.54 15.13 -2.33
CA ALA A 256 -7.11 13.88 -1.71
C ALA A 256 -7.91 13.59 -0.42
N VAL A 257 -8.12 14.63 0.41
CA VAL A 257 -8.95 14.56 1.62
C VAL A 257 -10.39 14.20 1.26
N ALA A 258 -10.99 14.87 0.27
CA ALA A 258 -12.34 14.58 -0.18
C ALA A 258 -12.49 13.15 -0.73
N HIS A 259 -11.50 12.66 -1.47
CA HIS A 259 -11.48 11.28 -1.98
C HIS A 259 -11.45 10.25 -0.84
N ALA A 260 -10.57 10.46 0.13
CA ALA A 260 -10.46 9.60 1.30
C ALA A 260 -11.76 9.64 2.13
N ALA A 261 -12.40 10.80 2.28
CA ALA A 261 -13.68 10.94 2.98
C ALA A 261 -14.87 10.33 2.22
N ALA A 262 -14.83 10.30 0.89
CA ALA A 262 -15.87 9.69 0.05
C ALA A 262 -15.82 8.16 0.06
N THR A 263 -14.70 7.57 0.50
CA THR A 263 -14.52 6.12 0.51
C THR A 263 -15.27 5.49 1.67
N THR A 264 -16.37 4.79 1.37
CA THR A 264 -17.21 4.14 2.38
C THR A 264 -16.96 2.65 2.53
N THR A 265 -16.22 2.02 1.60
CA THR A 265 -16.05 0.56 1.49
C THR A 265 -14.77 0.03 2.16
N ALA A 266 -13.83 0.92 2.49
CA ALA A 266 -12.53 0.59 3.08
C ALA A 266 -12.32 1.35 4.40
N ILE A 267 -11.41 0.85 5.24
CA ILE A 267 -10.82 1.65 6.32
C ILE A 267 -9.96 2.70 5.63
N SER A 268 -10.34 3.98 5.73
CA SER A 268 -9.61 5.09 5.12
C SER A 268 -8.80 5.84 6.18
N ASP A 269 -7.48 5.73 6.08
CA ASP A 269 -6.53 6.51 6.86
C ASP A 269 -5.93 7.61 5.97
N LEU A 270 -5.83 8.82 6.52
CA LEU A 270 -5.29 9.98 5.82
C LEU A 270 -3.97 10.44 6.48
N LEU A 271 -2.90 10.49 5.71
CA LEU A 271 -1.63 11.08 6.10
C LEU A 271 -1.43 12.38 5.34
N VAL A 272 -1.32 13.50 6.05
CA VAL A 272 -0.97 14.79 5.46
C VAL A 272 0.47 15.12 5.79
N VAL A 273 1.27 15.43 4.79
CA VAL A 273 2.68 15.82 4.94
C VAL A 273 2.82 17.29 4.56
N SER A 274 3.29 18.14 5.47
CA SER A 274 3.48 19.57 5.21
C SER A 274 4.59 20.19 6.08
N MET A 275 4.98 21.42 5.76
CA MET A 275 5.88 22.24 6.59
C MET A 275 5.13 23.08 7.62
N GLY A 276 3.87 23.42 7.32
CA GLY A 276 3.07 24.43 7.98
C GLY A 276 2.12 23.89 9.06
N PRO A 277 1.13 24.71 9.47
CA PRO A 277 0.19 24.33 10.50
C PRO A 277 -0.66 23.13 10.06
N VAL A 278 -1.17 22.42 11.07
CA VAL A 278 -2.15 21.34 10.92
C VAL A 278 -3.31 21.77 10.00
N PRO A 279 -3.56 21.08 8.87
CA PRO A 279 -4.68 21.39 8.00
C PRO A 279 -6.02 21.08 8.68
N GLU A 280 -7.06 21.83 8.33
CA GLU A 280 -8.42 21.54 8.80
C GLU A 280 -8.97 20.30 8.09
N LEU A 281 -9.35 19.28 8.86
CA LEU A 281 -9.84 18.01 8.29
C LEU A 281 -11.31 17.73 8.60
N PRO A 282 -11.98 16.92 7.76
CA PRO A 282 -13.36 16.51 7.97
C PRO A 282 -13.54 15.80 9.33
N LYS A 283 -14.59 16.19 10.06
CA LYS A 283 -14.97 15.53 11.31
C LYS A 283 -15.28 14.05 11.02
N ARG A 284 -14.60 13.12 11.72
CA ARG A 284 -14.70 11.64 11.66
C ARG A 284 -13.68 10.93 10.76
N GLN A 285 -12.80 11.64 10.08
CA GLN A 285 -11.71 10.99 9.36
C GLN A 285 -10.53 10.73 10.30
N ARG A 286 -9.98 9.52 10.24
CA ARG A 286 -8.75 9.19 10.95
C ARG A 286 -7.58 9.77 10.16
N ALA A 287 -6.88 10.70 10.77
CA ALA A 287 -5.82 11.43 10.09
C ALA A 287 -4.61 11.72 10.97
N LEU A 288 -3.44 11.60 10.35
CA LEU A 288 -2.14 11.92 10.92
C LEU A 288 -1.54 13.07 10.11
N HIS A 289 -1.00 14.07 10.81
CA HIS A 289 -0.21 15.14 10.20
C HIS A 289 1.27 14.90 10.49
N LEU A 290 2.06 14.70 9.44
CA LEU A 290 3.51 14.66 9.48
C LEU A 290 4.06 16.04 9.12
N CYS A 291 4.54 16.75 10.13
CA CYS A 291 5.13 18.08 10.00
C CYS A 291 6.65 17.96 9.79
N LEU A 292 7.14 18.55 8.70
CA LEU A 292 8.57 18.67 8.38
C LEU A 292 9.10 20.08 8.68
N GLY A 293 8.41 20.89 9.49
CA GLY A 293 8.79 22.28 9.77
C GLY A 293 10.14 22.44 10.50
N SER A 294 10.61 21.40 11.20
CA SER A 294 11.85 21.38 11.98
C SER A 294 12.84 20.31 11.48
N PRO A 295 14.13 20.39 11.89
CA PRO A 295 15.14 19.37 11.56
C PRO A 295 14.73 17.95 11.98
N ALA A 296 14.00 17.83 13.09
CA ALA A 296 13.29 16.62 13.47
C ALA A 296 11.82 16.72 13.05
N PRO A 297 11.23 15.66 12.48
CA PRO A 297 9.84 15.64 12.07
C PRO A 297 8.95 15.48 13.30
N ALA A 298 7.68 15.88 13.19
CA ALA A 298 6.70 15.63 14.23
C ALA A 298 5.42 15.03 13.63
N ALA A 299 4.81 14.07 14.33
CA ALA A 299 3.56 13.44 13.92
C ALA A 299 2.44 13.78 14.90
N TYR A 300 1.34 14.35 14.40
CA TYR A 300 0.19 14.76 15.19
C TYR A 300 -1.08 14.02 14.75
N GLU A 301 -1.71 13.30 15.67
CA GLU A 301 -3.02 12.70 15.41
C GLU A 301 -4.12 13.76 15.51
N LEU A 302 -4.88 13.93 14.43
CA LEU A 302 -5.79 15.07 14.27
C LEU A 302 -7.17 14.87 14.91
N ALA A 303 -7.54 13.63 15.28
CA ALA A 303 -8.69 13.34 16.14
C ALA A 303 -8.67 11.89 16.69
N PRO A 304 -8.97 11.65 17.99
CA PRO A 304 -9.15 12.63 19.05
C PRO A 304 -7.79 13.02 19.64
N ARG A 305 -7.36 14.27 19.40
CA ARG A 305 -6.16 14.97 19.90
C ARG A 305 -5.35 14.21 20.98
N ARG A 306 -4.54 13.24 20.55
CA ARG A 306 -3.33 12.83 21.27
C ARG A 306 -2.16 13.45 20.51
N GLY A 307 -1.87 14.71 20.83
CA GLY A 307 -0.62 15.31 20.40
C GLY A 307 0.49 14.68 21.23
N VAL A 308 1.26 13.77 20.62
CA VAL A 308 2.60 13.49 21.11
C VAL A 308 3.45 14.60 20.50
N THR A 309 3.65 15.70 21.23
CA THR A 309 4.80 16.56 20.95
C THR A 309 6.01 15.77 21.40
N PRO A 310 6.87 15.26 20.49
CA PRO A 310 8.15 14.75 20.93
C PRO A 310 8.87 15.90 21.64
N GLU A 311 9.31 15.67 22.88
CA GLU A 311 10.33 16.55 23.47
C GLU A 311 11.55 16.42 22.57
N ALA A 312 12.05 17.53 22.03
CA ALA A 312 13.21 17.55 21.15
C ALA A 312 14.35 16.77 21.82
N GLY A 313 14.66 15.62 21.25
CA GLY A 313 15.73 14.76 21.66
C GLY A 313 17.07 15.40 21.30
N PRO A 314 18.17 14.84 21.82
CA PRO A 314 19.50 15.36 21.53
C PRO A 314 19.98 15.04 20.10
N ASP A 315 19.32 14.12 19.37
CA ASP A 315 19.72 13.68 18.03
C ASP A 315 18.50 13.62 17.08
N PRO A 316 18.38 14.59 16.15
CA PRO A 316 17.30 14.61 15.17
C PRO A 316 17.19 13.33 14.33
N TRP A 317 18.29 12.62 14.08
CA TRP A 317 18.25 11.37 13.32
C TRP A 317 17.51 10.25 14.05
N ILE A 318 17.65 10.18 15.38
CA ILE A 318 16.90 9.23 16.20
C ILE A 318 15.40 9.55 16.12
N GLU A 319 15.03 10.82 16.20
CA GLU A 319 13.63 11.27 16.08
C GLU A 319 13.03 10.92 14.71
N TRP A 320 13.78 11.02 13.61
CA TRP A 320 13.34 10.53 12.31
C TRP A 320 12.98 9.04 12.34
N GLY A 321 13.79 8.22 13.01
CA GLY A 321 13.53 6.79 13.19
C GLY A 321 12.28 6.52 14.06
N GLU A 322 12.17 7.19 15.20
CA GLU A 322 11.05 7.06 16.14
C GLU A 322 9.71 7.49 15.50
N VAL A 323 9.69 8.62 14.81
CA VAL A 323 8.50 9.11 14.09
C VAL A 323 8.09 8.16 12.96
N THR A 324 9.06 7.55 12.27
CA THR A 324 8.74 6.53 11.25
C THR A 324 8.08 5.31 11.89
N GLU A 325 8.59 4.85 13.04
CA GLU A 325 7.99 3.72 13.76
C GLU A 325 6.58 4.05 14.28
N ASP A 326 6.38 5.23 14.86
CA ASP A 326 5.09 5.67 15.36
C ASP A 326 4.06 5.86 14.24
N LEU A 327 4.48 6.36 13.07
CA LEU A 327 3.67 6.42 11.87
C LEU A 327 3.21 5.03 11.44
N LEU A 328 4.10 4.04 11.44
CA LEU A 328 3.74 2.66 11.07
C LEU A 328 2.84 1.99 12.11
N ARG A 329 3.09 2.22 13.41
CA ARG A 329 2.20 1.77 14.48
C ARG A 329 0.81 2.37 14.39
N TRP A 330 0.70 3.59 13.86
CA TRP A 330 -0.58 4.22 13.60
C TRP A 330 -1.25 3.58 12.38
N LEU A 331 -0.53 3.31 11.29
CA LEU A 331 -1.12 2.72 10.08
C LEU A 331 -1.59 1.26 10.23
N VAL A 332 -0.96 0.48 11.11
CA VAL A 332 -1.33 -0.91 11.44
C VAL A 332 -2.38 -0.95 12.55
#